data_AF-A0A2G6NL16-F1
#
_entry.id   AF-A0A2G6NL16-F1
#
_cell.length_a   1.000
_cell.length_b   1.000
_cell.length_c   1.000
_cell.angle_alpha   90.00
_cell.angle_beta   90.00
_cell.angle_gamma   90.00
#
_symmetry.space_group_name_H-M   'P 1'
#
loop_
_entity.id
_entity.type
_entity.pdbx_description
1 polymer ?
#
loop_
_entity_poly.entity_id
_entity_poly.type
_entity_poly.pdbx_seq_one_letter_code
_entity_poly.pdbx_strand_id
1 'polypeptide(L)'
;MKELYSGYLAGIGAEPEFLNVWAANQVYIALGGLLLAAADMGIDTLTMEGYNAEILTEVLKLKEKGLVPVVLVALGYHTDDDYNAQLPKSRFELENIFTYF
;
A
#
# COMPACT_ATOMS: atom_id res chain seq x y z
N MET A 1 4.89 19.83 -11.58
CA MET A 1 5.21 18.76 -10.59
C MET A 1 6.18 17.71 -11.15
N LYS A 2 5.94 17.12 -12.34
CA LYS A 2 6.87 16.16 -12.99
C LYS A 2 8.30 16.67 -13.17
N GLU A 3 8.49 17.94 -13.51
CA GLU A 3 9.83 18.55 -13.71
C GLU A 3 10.63 18.74 -12.42
N LEU A 4 9.95 18.95 -11.28
CA LEU A 4 10.62 19.25 -10.02
C LEU A 4 11.37 18.03 -9.46
N TYR A 5 10.80 16.84 -9.65
CA TYR A 5 11.39 15.58 -9.19
C TYR A 5 12.43 15.03 -10.17
N SER A 6 12.40 15.42 -11.45
CA SER A 6 13.33 14.85 -12.45
C SER A 6 14.77 15.24 -12.17
N GLY A 7 15.03 16.44 -11.65
CA GLY A 7 16.38 16.87 -11.27
C GLY A 7 16.95 16.11 -10.07
N TYR A 8 16.14 15.89 -9.04
CA TYR A 8 16.54 15.12 -7.85
C TYR A 8 16.77 13.64 -8.17
N LEU A 9 15.84 13.02 -8.91
CA LEU A 9 15.93 11.61 -9.28
C LEU A 9 17.05 11.34 -10.32
N ALA A 10 17.32 12.28 -11.22
CA ALA A 10 18.48 12.20 -12.12
C ALA A 10 19.80 12.36 -11.36
N GLY A 11 19.84 13.20 -10.32
CA GLY A 11 21.03 13.43 -9.50
C GLY A 11 21.48 12.23 -8.67
N ILE A 12 20.56 11.33 -8.31
CA ILE A 12 20.88 10.11 -7.55
C ILE A 12 21.29 8.92 -8.45
N GLY A 13 21.28 9.08 -9.78
CA GLY A 13 21.71 8.03 -10.73
C GLY A 13 20.98 6.70 -10.54
N ALA A 14 19.72 6.74 -10.08
CA ALA A 14 19.01 5.55 -9.65
C ALA A 14 18.53 4.70 -10.84
N GLU A 15 18.79 3.40 -10.76
CA GLU A 15 18.31 2.42 -11.73
C GLU A 15 16.77 2.39 -11.77
N PRO A 16 16.14 2.08 -12.93
CA PRO A 16 14.68 2.06 -13.06
C PRO A 16 13.97 1.18 -12.03
N GLU A 17 14.58 0.04 -11.66
CA GLU A 17 14.04 -0.86 -10.66
C GLU A 17 14.00 -0.22 -9.26
N PHE A 18 15.06 0.49 -8.87
CA PHE A 18 15.08 1.25 -7.62
C PHE A 18 13.96 2.29 -7.58
N LEU A 19 13.76 3.01 -8.68
CA LEU A 19 12.71 4.04 -8.76
C LEU A 19 11.30 3.44 -8.62
N ASN A 20 11.07 2.26 -9.18
CA ASN A 20 9.80 1.54 -9.03
C ASN A 20 9.55 1.11 -7.59
N VAL A 21 10.56 0.56 -6.90
CA VAL A 21 10.45 0.19 -5.48
C VAL A 21 10.23 1.43 -4.62
N TRP A 22 10.97 2.51 -4.87
CA TRP A 22 10.81 3.77 -4.16
C TRP A 22 9.41 4.36 -4.33
N ALA A 23 8.87 4.32 -5.56
CA ALA A 23 7.51 4.76 -5.85
C ALA A 23 6.45 3.87 -5.17
N ALA A 24 6.64 2.55 -5.17
CA ALA A 24 5.76 1.61 -4.48
C ALA A 24 5.73 1.90 -2.97
N ASN A 25 6.87 2.20 -2.34
CA ASN A 25 6.92 2.61 -0.92
C ASN A 25 6.06 3.86 -0.64
N GLN A 26 5.98 4.81 -1.58
CA GLN A 26 5.09 5.97 -1.42
C GLN A 26 3.61 5.56 -1.46
N VAL A 27 3.26 4.55 -2.27
CA VAL A 27 1.91 3.97 -2.27
C VAL A 27 1.58 3.31 -0.94
N TYR A 28 2.53 2.59 -0.32
CA TYR A 28 2.33 2.00 1.02
C TYR A 28 2.20 3.05 2.13
N ILE A 29 2.88 4.20 2.02
CA ILE A 29 2.66 5.32 2.93
C ILE A 29 1.23 5.86 2.79
N ALA A 30 0.76 6.06 1.56
CA ALA A 30 -0.61 6.49 1.30
C ALA A 30 -1.65 5.45 1.78
N LEU A 31 -1.34 4.15 1.64
CA LEU A 31 -2.16 3.07 2.18
C LEU A 31 -2.34 3.21 3.70
N GLY A 32 -1.28 3.49 4.46
CA GLY A 32 -1.40 3.71 5.90
C GLY A 32 -2.39 4.82 6.26
N GLY A 33 -2.36 5.93 5.53
CA GLY A 33 -3.33 7.02 5.68
C GLY A 33 -4.76 6.60 5.33
N LEU A 34 -4.94 5.85 4.24
CA LEU A 34 -6.24 5.33 3.83
C LEU A 34 -6.86 4.40 4.90
N LEU A 35 -6.08 3.46 5.44
CA LEU A 35 -6.57 2.51 6.45
C LEU A 35 -6.96 3.22 7.74
N LEU A 36 -6.17 4.19 8.17
CA LEU A 36 -6.46 4.98 9.37
C LEU A 36 -7.74 5.81 9.19
N ALA A 37 -7.88 6.50 8.06
CA ALA A 37 -9.06 7.31 7.76
C ALA A 37 -10.33 6.46 7.61
N ALA A 38 -10.24 5.31 6.95
CA ALA A 38 -11.37 4.39 6.80
C ALA A 38 -11.87 3.90 8.17
N ALA A 39 -10.94 3.50 9.06
CA ALA A 39 -11.29 3.07 10.40
C ALA A 39 -11.97 4.19 11.23
N ASP A 40 -11.47 5.44 11.14
CA ASP A 40 -12.08 6.61 11.78
C ASP A 40 -13.51 6.88 11.26
N MET A 41 -13.74 6.63 9.97
CA MET A 41 -15.05 6.73 9.34
C MET A 41 -15.98 5.52 9.57
N GLY A 42 -15.52 4.49 10.30
CA GLY A 42 -16.27 3.25 10.52
C GLY A 42 -16.43 2.39 9.25
N ILE A 43 -15.51 2.52 8.29
CA ILE A 43 -15.46 1.72 7.06
C ILE A 43 -14.43 0.61 7.25
N ASP A 44 -14.85 -0.63 7.05
CA ASP A 44 -13.97 -1.79 7.10
C ASP A 44 -13.08 -1.86 5.86
N THR A 45 -11.86 -2.34 6.07
CA THR A 45 -10.85 -2.46 5.01
C THR A 45 -10.23 -3.83 4.99
N LEU A 46 -10.06 -4.41 3.80
CA LEU A 46 -9.23 -5.61 3.58
C LEU A 46 -8.15 -5.31 2.55
N THR A 47 -6.89 -5.32 3.00
CA THR A 47 -5.72 -5.15 2.14
C THR A 47 -5.26 -6.48 1.56
N MET A 48 -4.90 -6.52 0.28
CA MET A 48 -4.51 -7.74 -0.42
C MET A 48 -3.28 -7.51 -1.30
N GLU A 49 -2.23 -8.30 -1.05
CA GLU A 49 -1.06 -8.45 -1.93
C GLU A 49 -1.08 -9.77 -2.73
N GLY A 50 -1.89 -10.73 -2.29
CA GLY A 50 -2.05 -12.05 -2.92
C GLY A 50 -2.92 -12.00 -4.18
N TYR A 51 -2.54 -11.22 -5.18
CA TYR A 51 -3.23 -11.12 -6.47
C TYR A 51 -2.28 -11.38 -7.64
N ASN A 52 -2.82 -11.70 -8.82
CA ASN A 52 -2.04 -11.83 -10.03
C ASN A 52 -1.86 -10.44 -10.69
N ALA A 53 -0.65 -9.90 -10.59
CA ALA A 53 -0.32 -8.59 -11.12
C ALA A 53 -0.42 -8.50 -12.65
N GLU A 54 -0.15 -9.58 -13.38
CA GLU A 54 -0.23 -9.62 -14.85
C GLU A 54 -1.69 -9.48 -15.30
N ILE A 55 -2.59 -10.27 -14.71
CA ILE A 55 -4.04 -10.20 -15.00
C ILE A 55 -4.56 -8.79 -14.69
N LEU A 56 -4.23 -8.25 -13.51
CA LEU A 56 -4.71 -6.92 -13.12
C LEU A 56 -4.19 -5.81 -14.04
N THR A 57 -2.93 -5.93 -14.45
CA THR A 57 -2.29 -5.02 -15.40
C THR A 57 -2.99 -5.02 -16.76
N GLU A 58 -3.36 -6.20 -17.27
CA GLU A 58 -4.06 -6.36 -18.53
C GLU A 58 -5.48 -5.80 -18.45
N VAL A 59 -6.28 -6.26 -17.47
CA VAL A 59 -7.69 -5.89 -17.32
C VAL A 59 -7.87 -4.38 -17.13
N LEU A 60 -6.97 -3.73 -16.37
CA LEU A 60 -7.04 -2.29 -16.10
C LEU A 60 -6.20 -1.44 -17.07
N LYS A 61 -5.54 -2.07 -18.04
CA LYS A 61 -4.66 -1.44 -19.03
C LYS A 61 -3.59 -0.56 -18.38
N LEU A 62 -2.92 -1.08 -17.35
CA LEU A 62 -1.98 -0.28 -16.54
C LEU A 62 -0.68 0.02 -17.30
N LYS A 63 -0.20 -0.92 -18.14
CA LYS A 63 1.00 -0.74 -18.98
C LYS A 63 0.88 0.48 -19.90
N GLU A 64 -0.27 0.67 -20.55
CA GLU A 64 -0.54 1.82 -21.43
C GLU A 64 -0.52 3.16 -20.67
N LYS A 65 -0.79 3.12 -19.36
CA LYS A 65 -0.77 4.28 -18.47
C LYS A 65 0.59 4.50 -17.81
N GLY A 66 1.57 3.63 -18.06
CA GLY A 66 2.87 3.63 -17.36
C GLY A 66 2.73 3.33 -15.86
N LEU A 67 1.74 2.52 -15.48
CA LEU A 67 1.45 2.13 -14.10
C LEU A 67 1.68 0.63 -13.89
N VAL A 68 1.96 0.28 -12.64
CA VAL A 68 2.00 -1.10 -12.15
C VAL A 68 1.08 -1.22 -10.93
N PRO A 69 0.40 -2.35 -10.73
CA PRO A 69 -0.36 -2.57 -9.51
C PRO A 69 0.60 -2.77 -8.32
N VAL A 70 0.23 -2.25 -7.16
CA VAL A 70 1.03 -2.35 -5.92
C VAL A 70 0.26 -3.10 -4.84
N VAL A 71 -0.95 -2.66 -4.52
CA VAL A 71 -1.81 -3.26 -3.49
C VAL A 71 -3.28 -3.09 -3.88
N LEU A 72 -4.12 -4.03 -3.46
CA LEU A 72 -5.57 -3.91 -3.54
C LEU A 72 -6.15 -3.65 -2.15
N VAL A 73 -7.23 -2.85 -2.10
CA VAL A 73 -7.97 -2.60 -0.86
C VAL A 73 -9.47 -2.73 -1.16
N ALA A 74 -10.14 -3.66 -0.49
CA ALA A 74 -11.60 -3.67 -0.45
C ALA A 74 -12.06 -2.74 0.68
N LEU A 75 -13.08 -1.93 0.40
CA LEU A 75 -13.71 -1.00 1.34
C LEU A 75 -15.18 -1.36 1.46
N GLY A 76 -15.71 -1.41 2.67
CA GLY A 76 -17.11 -1.73 2.89
C GLY A 76 -17.45 -1.93 4.35
N TYR A 77 -18.36 -2.86 4.60
CA TYR A 77 -18.78 -3.25 5.94
C TYR A 77 -18.72 -4.78 6.02
N HIS A 78 -18.10 -5.31 7.07
CA HIS A 78 -18.02 -6.74 7.30
C HIS A 78 -19.42 -7.32 7.54
N THR A 79 -19.57 -8.58 7.16
CA THR A 79 -20.77 -9.38 7.44
C THR A 79 -20.65 -10.04 8.81
N ASP A 80 -21.78 -10.49 9.37
CA ASP A 80 -21.81 -11.14 10.69
C ASP A 80 -20.98 -12.44 10.76
N ASP A 81 -20.63 -13.03 9.62
CA ASP A 81 -19.81 -14.23 9.49
C ASP A 81 -18.31 -13.95 9.29
N ASP A 82 -17.86 -12.69 9.38
CA ASP A 82 -16.43 -12.36 9.43
C ASP A 82 -15.83 -12.85 10.76
N TYR A 83 -15.22 -14.04 10.71
CA TYR A 83 -14.58 -14.65 11.87
C TYR A 83 -13.47 -13.79 12.48
N ASN A 84 -12.81 -12.95 11.68
CA ASN A 84 -11.66 -12.16 12.11
C ASN A 84 -12.08 -10.87 12.84
N ALA A 85 -13.32 -10.41 12.63
CA ALA A 85 -13.86 -9.21 13.28
C ALA A 85 -13.88 -9.32 14.82
N GLN A 86 -14.09 -10.53 15.35
CA GLN A 86 -14.17 -10.79 16.79
C GLN A 86 -12.83 -11.20 17.43
N LEU A 87 -11.80 -11.45 16.63
CA LEU A 87 -10.50 -11.86 17.15
C LEU A 87 -9.74 -10.66 17.72
N PRO A 88 -9.06 -10.82 18.88
CA PRO A 88 -8.20 -9.77 19.40
C PRO A 88 -7.01 -9.52 18.45
N LYS A 89 -6.64 -8.26 18.26
CA LYS A 89 -5.47 -7.91 17.44
C LYS A 89 -4.19 -8.37 18.16
N SER A 90 -3.35 -9.13 17.46
CA SER A 90 -2.04 -9.56 17.96
C SER A 90 -0.92 -8.66 17.41
N ARG A 91 0.00 -8.20 18.27
CA ARG A 91 1.19 -7.41 17.93
C ARG A 91 2.35 -7.85 18.83
N PHE A 92 3.58 -7.59 18.41
CA PHE A 92 4.74 -7.76 19.29
C PHE A 92 4.67 -6.79 20.48
N GLU A 93 5.19 -7.22 21.63
CA GLU A 93 5.38 -6.36 22.81
C GLU A 93 6.27 -5.14 22.49
N LEU A 94 6.05 -4.02 23.20
CA LEU A 94 6.71 -2.74 22.93
C LEU A 94 8.24 -2.85 23.01
N GLU A 95 8.75 -3.66 23.93
CA GLU A 95 10.18 -3.88 24.15
C GLU A 95 10.87 -4.56 22.97
N ASN A 96 10.11 -5.24 22.10
CA ASN A 96 10.64 -5.86 20.89
C ASN A 96 10.69 -4.91 19.68
N ILE A 97 10.01 -3.76 19.76
CA ILE A 97 9.87 -2.82 18.62
C ILE A 97 10.47 -1.44 18.89
N PHE A 98 10.67 -1.04 20.15
CA PHE A 98 11.27 0.23 20.52
C PHE A 98 12.60 0.04 21.24
N THR A 99 13.61 0.80 20.83
CA THR A 99 14.88 0.96 21.57
C THR A 99 15.00 2.41 22.02
N TYR A 100 15.13 2.61 23.32
CA TYR A 100 15.34 3.92 23.94
C TYR A 100 16.83 4.12 24.20
N PHE A 101 17.37 5.28 23.84
CA PHE A 101 18.75 5.68 24.05
C PHE A 101 18.82 7.08 24.68
#